data_AF-A0A8H9CEY4-F1
#
_entry.id   AF-A0A8H9CEY4-F1
#
_cell.length_a   1.000
_cell.length_b   1.000
_cell.length_c   1.000
_cell.angle_alpha   90.00
_cell.angle_beta   90.00
_cell.angle_gamma   90.00
#
_symmetry.space_group_name_H-M   'P 1'
#
loop_
_entity.id
_entity.type
_entity.pdbx_description
1 polymer ?
#
loop_
_entity_poly.entity_id
_entity_poly.type
_entity_poly.pdbx_seq_one_letter_code
_entity_poly.pdbx_strand_id
1 'polypeptide(L)' 'MSEDIKEQAIQLRQTHKLKTPDAIICATALVNNATLLTNDKQLLKLPRLIF' A
#
# COMPACT_ATOMS: atom_id res chain seq x y z
N MET A 1 -12.63 -8.11 4.70
CA MET A 1 -12.47 -6.72 5.19
C MET A 1 -11.09 -6.48 5.80
N SER A 2 -10.70 -7.06 6.95
CA SER A 2 -9.31 -6.91 7.44
C SER A 2 -8.33 -7.91 6.81
N GLU A 3 -8.80 -9.11 6.46
CA GLU A 3 -7.96 -10.17 5.90
C GLU A 3 -7.39 -9.77 4.52
N ASP A 4 -8.22 -9.11 3.71
CA ASP A 4 -7.83 -8.57 2.40
C ASP A 4 -6.70 -7.54 2.53
N ILE A 5 -6.78 -6.66 3.54
CA ILE A 5 -5.72 -5.66 3.82
C ILE A 5 -4.44 -6.37 4.26
N LYS A 6 -4.55 -7.42 5.09
CA LYS A 6 -3.39 -8.19 5.57
C LYS A 6 -2.65 -8.84 4.41
N GLU A 7 -3.35 -9.57 3.55
CA GLU A 7 -2.77 -10.23 2.38
C GLU A 7 -2.14 -9.21 1.42
N GLN A 8 -2.84 -8.10 1.16
CA GLN A 8 -2.33 -7.06 0.28
C GLN A 8 -1.09 -6.37 0.86
N ALA A 9 -1.05 -6.15 2.18
CA ALA A 9 0.12 -5.60 2.85
C ALA A 9 1.31 -6.56 2.78
N ILE A 10 1.08 -7.87 2.96
CA ILE A 10 2.13 -8.89 2.79
C ILE A 10 2.67 -8.87 1.36
N GLN A 11 1.79 -8.84 0.36
CA GLN A 11 2.18 -8.81 -1.04
C GLN A 11 3.02 -7.57 -1.36
N LEU A 12 2.59 -6.38 -0.92
CA LEU A 12 3.33 -5.14 -1.12
C LEU A 12 4.71 -5.17 -0.46
N ARG A 13 4.81 -5.73 0.75
CA ARG A 13 6.09 -5.91 1.45
C ARG A 13 7.05 -6.80 0.68
N GLN A 14 6.56 -7.92 0.15
CA GLN A 14 7.40 -8.89 -0.57
C GLN A 14 7.86 -8.35 -1.94
N THR A 15 6.96 -7.67 -2.66
CA THR A 15 7.22 -7.20 -4.03
C THR A 15 7.99 -5.89 -4.08
N HIS A 16 7.76 -4.98 -3.13
CA HIS A 16 8.32 -3.62 -3.17
C HIS A 16 9.22 -3.29 -1.97
N LYS A 17 9.48 -4.28 -1.09
CA LYS A 17 10.34 -4.14 0.11
C LYS A 17 9.93 -2.97 1.01
N LEU A 18 8.64 -2.65 1.05
CA LEU A 18 8.10 -1.59 1.92
C LEU A 18 8.28 -1.95 3.39
N LYS A 19 8.34 -0.94 4.26
CA LYS A 19 8.24 -1.17 5.70
C LYS A 19 6.82 -1.64 6.01
N THR A 20 6.66 -2.45 7.06
CA THR A 20 5.35 -2.93 7.52
C THR A 20 4.29 -1.83 7.64
N PRO A 21 4.54 -0.68 8.30
CA PRO A 21 3.55 0.40 8.37
C PRO A 21 3.16 0.94 6.98
N ASP A 22 4.12 1.21 6.11
CA ASP A 22 3.85 1.74 4.76
C ASP A 22 3.04 0.76 3.91
N ALA A 23 3.36 -0.53 4.00
CA ALA A 23 2.63 -1.59 3.31
C ALA A 23 1.17 -1.70 3.78
N ILE A 24 0.91 -1.54 5.08
CA ILE A 24 -0.45 -1.54 5.64
C ILE A 24 -1.23 -0.32 5.14
N ILE A 25 -0.63 0.88 5.14
CA ILE A 25 -1.28 2.10 4.66
C ILE A 25 -1.63 1.97 3.18
N CYS A 26 -0.66 1.54 2.36
CA CYS A 26 -0.87 1.33 0.93
C CYS A 26 -1.94 0.27 0.65
N ALA A 27 -1.88 -0.88 1.34
CA ALA A 27 -2.89 -1.92 1.24
C ALA A 27 -4.30 -1.41 1.58
N THR A 28 -4.40 -0.63 2.65
CA THR A 28 -5.68 -0.05 3.08
C THR A 28 -6.23 0.90 2.01
N ALA A 29 -5.41 1.78 1.43
CA ALA A 29 -5.82 2.67 0.36
C ALA A 29 -6.31 1.88 -0.87
N LEU A 30 -5.56 0.85 -1.28
CA LEU A 30 -5.92 -0.01 -2.41
C LEU A 30 -7.24 -0.76 -2.20
N VAL A 31 -7.42 -1.40 -1.03
CA VAL A 31 -8.64 -2.18 -0.74
C VAL A 31 -9.88 -1.28 -0.70
N ASN A 32 -9.73 -0.03 -0.27
CA ASN A 32 -10.83 0.93 -0.19
C ASN A 32 -10.99 1.80 -1.45
N ASN A 33 -10.20 1.56 -2.52
CA ASN A 33 -10.12 2.45 -3.69
C ASN A 33 -9.93 3.95 -3.31
N ALA A 34 -9.15 4.20 -2.26
CA ALA A 34 -8.88 5.55 -1.78
C ALA A 34 -7.58 6.10 -2.38
N THR A 35 -7.53 7.41 -2.56
CA THR A 35 -6.32 8.12 -2.96
C THR A 35 -5.33 8.19 -1.79
N LEU A 36 -4.08 7.77 -2.03
CA LEU A 36 -3.03 7.84 -1.01
C LEU A 36 -2.27 9.17 -1.11
N LEU A 37 -2.56 10.09 -0.18
CA LEU A 37 -1.76 11.29 -0.01
C LEU A 37 -0.49 10.97 0.78
N THR A 38 0.69 11.20 0.18
CA THR A 38 1.98 10.93 0.83
C THR A 38 3.04 11.93 0.42
N ASN A 39 3.94 12.26 1.34
CA ASN A 39 5.15 13.04 1.06
C ASN A 39 6.36 12.14 0.74
N ASP A 40 6.20 10.81 0.83
CA ASP A 40 7.24 9.86 0.46
C ASP A 40 7.23 9.60 -1.05
N LYS A 41 8.24 10.16 -1.72
CA LYS A 41 8.43 10.01 -3.18
C LYS A 41 8.69 8.57 -3.62
N GLN A 42 9.09 7.68 -2.71
CA GLN A 42 9.29 6.26 -3.04
C GLN A 42 7.94 5.58 -3.26
N LEU A 43 6.91 5.95 -2.49
CA LEU A 43 5.57 5.37 -2.61
C LEU A 43 4.88 5.80 -3.91
N LEU A 44 5.17 7.00 -4.44
CA LEU A 44 4.66 7.48 -5.73
C LEU A 44 5.03 6.59 -6.93
N LYS A 45 6.02 5.71 -6.79
CA LYS A 45 6.46 4.79 -7.84
C LYS A 45 5.63 3.50 -7.90
N LEU A 46 4.69 3.32 -6.98
CA LEU A 46 3.87 2.11 -6.91
C LEU A 46 2.79 2.15 -8.01
N PRO A 47 2.87 1.27 -9.02
CA PRO A 47 2.03 1.36 -10.23
C PRO A 47 0.55 1.08 -9.99
N ARG A 48 0.19 0.57 -8.80
CA ARG A 48 -1.19 0.20 -8.43
C ARG A 48 -1.92 1.23 -7.58
N LEU A 49 -1.19 2.22 -7.04
CA LEU A 49 -1.78 3.23 -6.17
C LEU A 49 -2.30 4.41 -6.99
N ILE A 50 -3.45 4.93 -6.57
CA ILE A 50 -4.02 6.16 -7.08
C ILE A 50 -3.52 7.28 -6.18
N PHE A 51 -2.87 8.28 -6.77
CA PHE A 51 -2.27 9.43 -6.07
C PHE A 51 -3.04 10.73 -6.37
#